data_AF-A0A955VBJ8-F1
#
_entry.id   AF-A0A955VBJ8-F1
#
_cell.length_a   1.000
_cell.length_b   1.000
_cell.length_c   1.000
_cell.angle_alpha   90.00
_cell.angle_beta   90.00
_cell.angle_gamma   90.00
#
_symmetry.space_group_name_H-M   'P 1'
#
loop_
_entity.id
_entity.type
_entity.pdbx_description
1 polymer ?
#
loop_
_entity_poly.entity_id
_entity_poly.type
_entity_poly.pdbx_seq_one_letter_code
_entity_poly.pdbx_strand_id
1 'polypeptide(L)'
;LRAQLAAIEAARALAAAGGGAAGAAAPASSEDKKPSELTPDEVEQALVANDYKLGPAAVALGISRPALNELVDSHPTLVRANNLGKDEIQAALDAAGGDLDQAWRALKVSKRGLKLRMSSLDMLAAGAGSDD
;
A
#
# COMPACT_ATOMS: atom_id res chain seq x y z
N LEU A 1 2.73 26.97 8.07
CA LEU A 1 2.64 25.98 6.95
C LEU A 1 3.79 26.03 5.92
N ARG A 2 4.89 26.77 6.15
CA ARG A 2 6.05 26.82 5.22
C ARG A 2 7.25 25.93 5.62
N ALA A 3 7.22 25.31 6.80
CA ALA A 3 8.35 24.53 7.33
C ALA A 3 8.37 23.04 6.92
N GLN A 4 7.28 22.51 6.34
CA GLN A 4 7.20 21.08 5.96
C GLN A 4 7.80 20.75 4.59
N LEU A 5 8.02 21.74 3.72
CA LEU A 5 8.56 21.51 2.37
C LEU A 5 10.10 21.48 2.32
N ALA A 6 10.79 22.13 3.26
CA ALA A 6 12.26 22.18 3.27
C ALA A 6 12.92 20.87 3.74
N ALA A 7 12.24 20.07 4.58
CA ALA A 7 12.74 18.76 4.99
C ALA A 7 12.68 17.71 3.86
N ILE A 8 11.77 17.90 2.91
CA ILE A 8 11.56 16.99 1.77
C ILE A 8 12.63 17.20 0.68
N GLU A 9 13.17 18.41 0.54
CA GLU A 9 14.27 18.67 -0.41
C GLU A 9 15.65 18.30 0.14
N ALA A 10 15.87 18.32 1.44
CA ALA A 10 17.13 17.84 2.03
C ALA A 10 17.36 16.33 1.76
N ALA A 11 16.27 15.54 1.75
CA ALA A 11 16.32 14.12 1.37
C ALA A 11 16.54 13.90 -0.14
N ARG A 12 16.24 14.91 -0.97
CA ARG A 12 16.36 14.85 -2.43
C ARG A 12 17.82 14.94 -2.92
N ALA A 13 18.71 15.55 -2.12
CA ALA A 13 20.14 15.64 -2.45
C ALA A 13 20.92 14.35 -2.23
N LEU A 14 20.42 13.42 -1.40
CA LEU A 14 21.05 12.11 -1.20
C LEU A 14 20.68 11.09 -2.30
N ALA A 15 19.62 11.33 -3.07
CA ALA A 15 19.08 10.40 -4.07
C ALA A 15 19.86 10.35 -5.41
N ALA A 16 21.02 11.00 -5.51
CA ALA A 16 21.76 11.12 -6.78
C ALA A 16 22.82 10.02 -7.02
N ALA A 17 22.95 9.01 -6.15
CA ALA A 17 23.95 7.96 -6.33
C ALA A 17 23.40 6.54 -6.08
N GLY A 18 23.32 5.76 -7.17
CA GLY A 18 23.15 4.30 -7.17
C GLY A 18 21.69 3.83 -7.23
N GLY A 19 21.17 3.15 -8.25
CA GLY A 19 21.78 2.46 -9.38
C GLY A 19 22.03 0.98 -9.10
N GLY A 20 21.21 0.09 -9.68
CA GLY A 20 21.66 -1.27 -10.06
C GLY A 20 20.80 -2.45 -9.60
N ALA A 21 20.25 -3.18 -10.58
CA ALA A 21 19.59 -4.46 -10.42
C ALA A 21 20.55 -5.61 -10.07
N ALA A 22 19.97 -6.69 -9.53
CA ALA A 22 20.64 -7.92 -9.07
C ALA A 22 21.56 -8.58 -10.11
N GLY A 23 22.77 -8.95 -9.67
CA GLY A 23 23.66 -9.87 -10.37
C GLY A 23 25.08 -9.92 -9.78
N ALA A 24 25.27 -10.79 -8.79
CA ALA A 24 26.53 -11.42 -8.35
C ALA A 24 27.81 -10.58 -8.10
N ALA A 25 28.41 -10.84 -6.91
CA ALA A 25 29.81 -10.59 -6.47
C ALA A 25 30.12 -9.32 -5.63
N ALA A 26 30.18 -9.55 -4.30
CA ALA A 26 31.06 -8.92 -3.29
C ALA A 26 31.01 -7.37 -3.11
N PRO A 27 31.68 -6.77 -2.09
CA PRO A 27 31.01 -6.21 -0.92
C PRO A 27 31.09 -4.67 -0.80
N ALA A 28 30.25 -4.14 0.10
CA ALA A 28 30.28 -2.82 0.78
C ALA A 28 29.35 -1.71 0.27
N SER A 29 28.44 -1.35 1.18
CA SER A 29 27.91 -0.01 1.46
C SER A 29 26.89 0.59 0.49
N SER A 30 25.64 0.18 0.67
CA SER A 30 24.47 1.06 0.80
C SER A 30 23.44 0.25 1.59
N GLU A 31 22.94 0.77 2.70
CA GLU A 31 21.99 0.07 3.60
C GLU A 31 20.60 -0.04 2.96
N ASP A 32 20.48 -0.84 1.89
CA ASP A 32 19.20 -1.37 1.44
C ASP A 32 18.67 -2.28 2.54
N LYS A 33 17.75 -1.76 3.36
CA LYS A 33 17.05 -2.54 4.38
C LYS A 33 16.49 -3.79 3.72
N LYS A 34 16.92 -4.96 4.20
CA LYS A 34 16.44 -6.21 3.62
C LYS A 34 14.95 -6.36 3.98
N PRO A 35 14.11 -6.84 3.07
CA PRO A 35 12.71 -7.16 3.37
C PRO A 35 12.57 -8.08 4.59
N SER A 36 13.54 -8.98 4.80
CA SER A 36 13.60 -9.89 5.94
C SER A 36 13.96 -9.24 7.28
N GLU A 37 14.47 -8.02 7.28
CA GLU A 37 14.79 -7.23 8.49
C GLU A 37 13.63 -6.30 8.87
N LEU A 38 12.65 -6.11 7.99
CA LEU A 38 11.46 -5.31 8.27
C LEU A 38 10.52 -6.07 9.19
N THR A 39 10.14 -5.43 10.28
CA THR A 39 9.14 -5.97 11.18
C THR A 39 7.73 -5.81 10.60
N PRO A 40 6.79 -6.69 10.97
CA PRO A 40 5.36 -6.55 10.64
C PRO A 40 4.83 -5.15 10.94
N ASP A 41 5.18 -4.60 12.11
CA ASP A 41 4.81 -3.25 12.54
C ASP A 41 5.39 -2.15 11.65
N GLU A 42 6.66 -2.23 11.23
CA GLU A 42 7.25 -1.23 10.31
C GLU A 42 6.56 -1.22 8.95
N VAL A 43 6.20 -2.40 8.44
CA VAL A 43 5.47 -2.53 7.17
C VAL A 43 4.07 -1.93 7.32
N GLU A 44 3.37 -2.23 8.41
CA GLU A 44 2.05 -1.66 8.68
C GLU A 44 2.11 -0.14 8.83
N GLN A 45 3.07 0.41 9.58
CA GLN A 45 3.24 1.85 9.73
C GLN A 45 3.51 2.54 8.39
N ALA A 46 4.38 1.97 7.56
CA ALA A 46 4.67 2.51 6.23
C ALA A 46 3.44 2.46 5.32
N LEU A 47 2.62 1.42 5.42
CA LEU A 47 1.37 1.32 4.69
C LEU A 47 0.38 2.37 5.18
N VAL A 48 0.16 2.52 6.49
CA VAL A 48 -0.73 3.54 7.07
C VAL A 48 -0.31 4.95 6.63
N ALA A 49 0.99 5.27 6.69
CA ALA A 49 1.52 6.56 6.26
C ALA A 49 1.30 6.84 4.75
N ASN A 50 1.10 5.79 3.95
CA ASN A 50 0.90 5.88 2.50
C ASN A 50 -0.53 5.51 2.05
N ASP A 51 -1.53 5.54 2.94
CA ASP A 51 -2.92 5.13 2.66
C ASP A 51 -3.02 3.70 2.08
N TYR A 52 -2.21 2.77 2.60
CA TYR A 52 -2.06 1.39 2.14
C TYR A 52 -1.70 1.24 0.65
N LYS A 53 -1.10 2.26 0.04
CA LYS A 53 -0.61 2.20 -1.34
C LYS A 53 0.71 1.43 -1.38
N LEU A 54 0.67 0.20 -1.89
CA LEU A 54 1.85 -0.69 -1.98
C LEU A 54 3.01 -0.07 -2.75
N GLY A 55 2.77 0.67 -3.83
CA GLY A 55 3.84 1.30 -4.62
C GLY A 55 4.65 2.32 -3.80
N PRO A 56 4.02 3.41 -3.32
CA PRO A 56 4.65 4.38 -2.44
C PRO A 56 5.22 3.79 -1.15
N ALA A 57 4.53 2.83 -0.53
CA ALA A 57 5.02 2.16 0.67
C ALA A 57 6.31 1.36 0.41
N ALA A 58 6.41 0.63 -0.71
CA ALA A 58 7.62 -0.09 -1.08
C ALA A 58 8.80 0.87 -1.26
N VAL A 59 8.56 2.00 -1.93
CA VAL A 59 9.58 3.04 -2.11
C VAL A 59 9.99 3.67 -0.77
N ALA A 60 9.04 3.95 0.11
CA ALA A 60 9.30 4.50 1.45
C ALA A 60 10.09 3.53 2.34
N LEU A 61 9.86 2.22 2.18
CA LEU A 61 10.56 1.15 2.89
C LEU A 61 11.93 0.81 2.25
N GLY A 62 12.23 1.34 1.06
CA GLY A 62 13.47 1.01 0.34
C GLY A 62 13.50 -0.41 -0.22
N ILE A 63 12.33 -1.04 -0.42
CA ILE A 63 12.24 -2.42 -0.94
C ILE A 63 11.59 -2.49 -2.31
N SER A 64 11.79 -3.61 -2.99
CA SER A 64 11.11 -3.87 -4.24
C SER A 64 9.60 -4.11 -4.03
N ARG A 65 8.80 -3.70 -5.01
CA ARG A 65 7.35 -3.99 -5.03
C ARG A 65 7.01 -5.48 -4.89
N PRO A 66 7.67 -6.43 -5.57
CA PRO A 66 7.39 -7.85 -5.35
C PRO A 66 7.72 -8.30 -3.92
N ALA A 67 8.81 -7.81 -3.32
CA ALA A 67 9.12 -8.12 -1.92
C ALA A 67 8.05 -7.59 -0.94
N LEU A 68 7.54 -6.37 -1.16
CA LEU A 68 6.42 -5.87 -0.35
C LEU A 68 5.16 -6.73 -0.51
N ASN A 69 4.86 -7.21 -1.72
CA ASN A 69 3.72 -8.09 -1.93
C ASN A 69 3.87 -9.40 -1.16
N GLU A 70 5.04 -10.01 -1.17
CA GLU A 70 5.34 -11.23 -0.39
C GLU A 70 5.23 -10.99 1.12
N LEU A 71 5.71 -9.84 1.61
CA LEU A 71 5.56 -9.44 3.01
C LEU A 71 4.08 -9.27 3.39
N VAL A 72 3.27 -8.65 2.53
CA VAL A 72 1.83 -8.50 2.76
C VAL A 72 1.11 -9.85 2.72
N ASP A 73 1.46 -10.73 1.79
CA ASP A 73 0.88 -12.08 1.66
C ASP A 73 1.25 -13.00 2.83
N SER A 74 2.42 -12.81 3.44
CA SER A 74 2.85 -13.55 4.65
C SER A 74 2.37 -12.91 5.96
N HIS A 75 1.78 -11.70 5.90
CA HIS A 75 1.32 -11.00 7.08
C HIS A 75 0.00 -11.59 7.61
N PRO A 76 -0.13 -11.86 8.91
CA PRO A 76 -1.33 -12.50 9.47
C PRO A 76 -2.58 -11.61 9.45
N THR A 77 -2.41 -10.28 9.34
CA THR A 77 -3.50 -9.30 9.45
C THR A 77 -3.68 -8.38 8.24
N LEU A 78 -2.82 -8.46 7.23
CA LEU A 78 -2.93 -7.65 6.02
C LEU A 78 -3.41 -8.52 4.87
N VAL A 79 -4.30 -7.97 4.04
CA VAL A 79 -4.86 -8.67 2.88
C VAL A 79 -4.77 -7.75 1.68
N ARG A 80 -4.44 -8.32 0.51
CA ARG A 80 -4.45 -7.55 -0.74
C ARG A 80 -5.88 -7.26 -1.16
N ALA A 81 -6.11 -6.07 -1.70
CA ALA A 81 -7.41 -5.70 -2.27
C ALA A 81 -7.91 -6.71 -3.31
N ASN A 82 -7.02 -7.31 -4.09
CA ASN A 82 -7.38 -8.33 -5.09
C ASN A 82 -7.83 -9.67 -4.49
N ASN A 83 -7.53 -9.94 -3.22
CA ASN A 83 -7.93 -11.17 -2.54
C ASN A 83 -9.26 -11.00 -1.80
N LEU A 84 -9.73 -9.77 -1.59
CA LEU A 84 -11.00 -9.50 -0.92
C LEU A 84 -12.20 -10.04 -1.72
N GLY A 85 -13.10 -10.74 -1.05
CA GLY A 85 -14.38 -11.20 -1.59
C GLY A 85 -15.44 -10.10 -1.60
N LYS A 86 -16.55 -10.36 -2.29
CA LYS A 86 -17.72 -9.47 -2.31
C LYS A 86 -18.32 -9.29 -0.91
N ASP A 87 -18.45 -10.39 -0.17
CA ASP A 87 -19.05 -10.39 1.16
C ASP A 87 -18.22 -9.60 2.19
N GLU A 88 -16.89 -9.71 2.11
CA GLU A 88 -15.98 -8.98 2.99
C GLU A 88 -16.02 -7.47 2.73
N ILE A 89 -16.05 -7.07 1.45
CA ILE A 89 -16.16 -5.67 1.06
C ILE A 89 -17.52 -5.12 1.49
N GLN A 90 -18.60 -5.89 1.29
CA GLN A 90 -19.94 -5.47 1.70
C GLN A 90 -20.05 -5.33 3.22
N ALA A 91 -19.57 -6.31 3.98
CA ALA A 91 -19.57 -6.25 5.45
C ALA A 91 -18.80 -5.03 5.98
N ALA A 92 -17.66 -4.70 5.36
CA ALA A 92 -16.90 -3.51 5.73
C ALA A 92 -17.61 -2.21 5.35
N LEU A 93 -18.30 -2.17 4.21
CA LEU A 93 -19.13 -1.03 3.82
C LEU A 93 -20.31 -0.86 4.78
N ASP A 94 -21.01 -1.95 5.12
CA ASP A 94 -22.15 -1.92 6.04
C ASP A 94 -21.73 -1.46 7.44
N ALA A 95 -20.60 -1.98 7.95
CA ALA A 95 -20.01 -1.53 9.22
C ALA A 95 -19.58 -0.04 9.19
N ALA A 96 -19.19 0.46 8.02
CA ALA A 96 -18.85 1.85 7.78
C ALA A 96 -20.06 2.74 7.40
N GLY A 97 -21.28 2.19 7.38
CA GLY A 97 -22.49 2.93 6.97
C GLY A 97 -22.48 3.37 5.50
N GLY A 98 -21.82 2.61 4.63
CA GLY A 98 -21.64 2.92 3.21
C GLY A 98 -20.49 3.88 2.90
N ASP A 99 -19.73 4.32 3.91
CA ASP A 99 -18.61 5.23 3.71
C ASP A 99 -17.36 4.49 3.22
N LEU A 100 -17.07 4.67 1.94
CA LEU A 100 -15.90 4.08 1.30
C LEU A 100 -14.60 4.55 1.96
N ASP A 101 -14.53 5.78 2.47
CA ASP A 101 -13.33 6.32 3.14
C ASP A 101 -13.04 5.65 4.49
N GLN A 102 -14.06 5.14 5.15
CA GLN A 102 -13.91 4.34 6.36
C GLN A 102 -13.68 2.86 6.03
N ALA A 103 -14.37 2.33 5.02
CA ALA A 103 -14.26 0.93 4.61
C ALA A 103 -12.83 0.55 4.16
N TRP A 104 -12.15 1.38 3.35
CA TRP A 104 -10.78 1.05 2.92
C TRP A 104 -9.77 1.03 4.08
N ARG A 105 -9.98 1.88 5.10
CA ARG A 105 -9.15 1.91 6.30
C ARG A 105 -9.41 0.69 7.18
N ALA A 106 -10.68 0.32 7.35
CA ALA A 106 -11.08 -0.87 8.10
C ALA A 106 -10.52 -2.16 7.47
N LEU A 107 -10.54 -2.23 6.13
CA LEU A 107 -10.01 -3.35 5.35
C LEU A 107 -8.48 -3.31 5.18
N LYS A 108 -7.79 -2.27 5.68
CA LYS A 108 -6.34 -2.07 5.54
C LYS A 108 -5.84 -2.17 4.09
N VAL A 109 -6.61 -1.62 3.15
CA VAL A 109 -6.29 -1.61 1.71
C VAL A 109 -6.33 -0.20 1.14
N SER A 110 -5.63 0.03 0.03
CA SER A 110 -5.71 1.34 -0.62
C SER A 110 -7.11 1.64 -1.17
N LYS A 111 -7.55 2.89 -1.04
CA LYS A 111 -8.83 3.38 -1.62
C LYS A 111 -8.99 3.04 -3.10
N ARG A 112 -7.91 3.19 -3.88
CA ARG A 112 -7.89 2.85 -5.31
C ARG A 112 -8.00 1.35 -5.55
N GLY A 113 -7.28 0.54 -4.77
CA GLY A 113 -7.35 -0.92 -4.84
C GLY A 113 -8.74 -1.45 -4.52
N LEU A 114 -9.38 -0.91 -3.47
CA LEU A 114 -10.75 -1.25 -3.12
C LEU A 114 -11.73 -0.94 -4.27
N LYS A 115 -11.65 0.26 -4.86
CA LYS A 115 -12.48 0.63 -6.02
C LYS A 115 -12.28 -0.30 -7.21
N LEU A 116 -11.02 -0.60 -7.58
CA LEU A 116 -10.71 -1.53 -8.67
C LEU A 116 -11.29 -2.93 -8.40
N ARG A 117 -11.18 -3.40 -7.16
CA ARG A 117 -11.76 -4.69 -6.77
C ARG A 117 -13.27 -4.69 -6.86
N MET A 118 -13.93 -3.66 -6.32
CA MET A 118 -15.38 -3.49 -6.43
C MET A 118 -15.84 -3.44 -7.89
N SER A 119 -15.09 -2.76 -8.77
CA SER A 119 -15.36 -2.77 -10.22
C SER A 119 -15.22 -4.17 -10.81
N SER A 120 -14.18 -4.92 -10.45
CA SER A 120 -13.98 -6.29 -10.96
C SER A 120 -15.00 -7.31 -10.44
N LEU A 121 -15.69 -6.98 -9.35
CA LEU A 121 -16.74 -7.79 -8.73
C LEU A 121 -18.15 -7.27 -9.07
N ASP A 122 -18.25 -6.31 -10.01
CA ASP A 122 -19.48 -5.63 -10.40
C ASP A 122 -20.29 -5.04 -9.22
N MET A 123 -19.62 -4.70 -8.12
CA MET A 123 -20.23 -4.10 -6.92
C MET A 123 -20.47 -2.59 -7.10
N LEU A 124 -19.79 -1.96 -8.06
CA LEU A 124 -19.97 -0.54 -8.38
C LEU A 124 -21.22 -0.26 -9.23
N ALA A 125 -22.04 -1.27 -9.50
CA ALA A 125 -23.33 -1.15 -10.16
C ALA A 125 -24.49 -1.41 -9.18
N ALA A 126 -24.86 -0.34 -8.47
CA ALA A 126 -26.23 -0.08 -7.97
C ALA A 126 -26.41 1.43 -7.70
N GLY A 127 -25.92 2.28 -8.61
CA GLY A 127 -25.93 3.74 -8.43
C GLY A 127 -25.86 4.57 -9.71
N ALA A 128 -26.20 4.01 -10.87
CA ALA A 128 -26.42 4.78 -12.10
C ALA A 128 -27.37 4.02 -13.03
N GLY A 129 -28.67 4.28 -12.93
CA GLY A 129 -29.67 3.83 -13.90
C GLY A 129 -30.92 3.15 -13.33
N SER A 130 -31.57 3.77 -12.36
CA SER A 130 -33.03 3.66 -12.17
C SER A 130 -33.63 5.05 -12.37
N ASP A 131 -34.80 5.08 -13.04
CA ASP A 131 -35.66 6.23 -13.43
C ASP A 131 -35.20 6.94 -14.73
N ASP A 132 -35.96 7.01 -15.84
CA ASP A 132 -37.37 6.72 -16.17
C ASP A 132 -37.46 6.33 -17.67
#